data_AF-A0A9E3CY75-F1
#
_entry.id   AF-A0A9E3CY75-F1
#
_cell.length_a   1.000
_cell.length_b   1.000
_cell.length_c   1.000
_cell.angle_alpha   90.00
_cell.angle_beta   90.00
_cell.angle_gamma   90.00
#
_symmetry.space_group_name_H-M   'P 1'
#
loop_
_entity.id
_entity.type
_entity.pdbx_description
1 polymer ?
#
loop_
_entity_poly.entity_id
_entity_poly.type
_entity_poly.pdbx_seq_one_letter_code
_entity_poly.pdbx_strand_id
1 'polypeptide(L)'
;MLIRMLIRWWNVTLTLFTMRRLQPLLALALLTANLCYAQTAAPRDREKGEERALERNALFFELKALDAEASELRKPLARSRVKVEIADTAWELDREWAKKLLREAYELTFPDDGEREALRRQAVGEGVKPPTDLDWARIQMRDRVFAVARRAASFADELSQLGAKELGRGEEERRNWNLASQALSAGNAEVASKYVSLAIKADPTRGAAFVIIPNIARFDRATADRLIIEFIEQLRVTPLSMSNGSAVRAHSALQNVMGSGQLGKDGKPVPPPGPAVWKAYVSYVVESMTALGQSEPNGLQVLRSFLLTAWAPLQLYAPELTARFVALEQLSRRAGEAGGLPKPDSNEAEARKARAEDQLQQALKSGRPDDEVISRAGGRKDFAAARKLIDLLPEGEKKSGFVEWVNVEEASSLLAGGDQAGAEKLAQELNKPESILRVYAALMGRCAQRKDAQCVTELANRAAGRLRRLADTSSAAAALAGLAEAAAPLNEGLAFDMLDEAVAAANSNSLAEAEFGRLPIETGAFNALAARNEPRARQSAQTLKERTARIAALAAVYKLKAKALVKPAAIAVNRDRSVNREP
;
A
#
# COMPACT_ATOMS: atom_id res chain seq x y z
N MET A 1 -12.18 51.96 -71.02
CA MET A 1 -12.47 50.71 -70.28
C MET A 1 -11.72 49.50 -70.84
N LEU A 2 -11.50 49.38 -72.16
CA LEU A 2 -10.69 48.30 -72.77
C LEU A 2 -9.20 48.27 -72.38
N ILE A 3 -8.55 49.40 -72.14
CA ILE A 3 -7.10 49.46 -71.83
C ILE A 3 -6.79 48.89 -70.43
N ARG A 4 -7.71 49.00 -69.46
CA ARG A 4 -7.53 48.44 -68.11
C ARG A 4 -7.70 46.91 -68.09
N MET A 5 -8.38 46.31 -69.07
CA MET A 5 -8.51 44.86 -69.19
C MET A 5 -7.25 44.21 -69.79
N LEU A 6 -6.60 44.87 -70.75
CA LEU A 6 -5.37 44.36 -71.39
C LEU A 6 -4.15 44.34 -70.44
N ILE A 7 -4.03 45.33 -69.55
CA ILE A 7 -2.94 45.38 -68.55
C ILE A 7 -3.10 44.30 -67.47
N ARG A 8 -4.34 43.90 -67.15
CA ARG A 8 -4.61 42.87 -66.14
C ARG A 8 -4.38 41.45 -66.67
N TRP A 9 -4.50 41.23 -67.99
CA TRP A 9 -4.21 39.94 -68.61
C TRP A 9 -2.71 39.70 -68.78
N TRP A 10 -1.93 40.74 -69.12
CA TRP A 10 -0.49 40.59 -69.37
C TRP A 10 0.33 40.25 -68.12
N ASN A 11 -0.06 40.78 -66.95
CA ASN A 11 0.60 40.50 -65.67
C ASN A 11 0.36 39.08 -65.13
N VAL A 12 -0.74 38.42 -65.53
CA VAL A 12 -1.07 37.05 -65.08
C VAL A 12 -0.34 36.00 -65.91
N THR A 13 -0.14 36.23 -67.21
CA THR A 13 0.61 35.31 -68.08
C THR A 13 2.12 35.33 -67.86
N LEU A 14 2.70 36.46 -67.42
CA LEU A 14 4.16 36.56 -67.20
C LEU A 14 4.61 35.95 -65.86
N THR A 15 3.76 35.94 -64.84
CA THR A 15 4.05 35.32 -63.53
C THR A 15 3.88 33.80 -63.53
N LEU A 16 2.99 33.27 -64.37
CA LEU A 16 2.78 31.81 -64.50
C LEU A 16 3.88 31.10 -65.29
N PHE A 17 4.61 31.80 -66.17
CA PHE A 17 5.65 31.18 -67.00
C PHE A 17 7.03 31.11 -66.31
N THR A 18 7.33 32.00 -65.37
CA THR A 18 8.60 31.98 -64.60
C THR A 18 8.54 31.04 -63.39
N MET A 19 7.38 30.85 -62.75
CA MET A 19 7.24 29.91 -61.63
C MET A 19 7.34 28.44 -62.04
N ARG A 20 6.94 28.08 -63.26
CA ARG A 20 6.90 26.67 -63.70
C ARG A 20 8.28 26.08 -64.05
N ARG A 21 9.30 26.92 -64.26
CA ARG A 21 10.70 26.49 -64.49
C ARG A 21 11.58 26.49 -63.24
N LEU A 22 11.16 27.18 -62.16
CA LEU A 22 11.88 27.20 -60.87
C LEU A 22 11.46 26.04 -59.94
N GLN A 23 10.26 25.49 -60.11
CA GLN A 23 9.76 24.37 -59.30
C GLN A 23 10.61 23.09 -59.35
N PRO A 24 11.12 22.61 -60.51
CA PRO A 24 11.97 21.41 -60.52
C PRO A 24 13.35 21.66 -59.92
N LEU A 25 13.91 22.87 -60.04
CA LEU A 25 15.21 23.23 -59.44
C LEU A 25 15.12 23.41 -57.93
N LEU A 26 14.02 23.97 -57.41
CA LEU A 26 13.77 24.08 -55.97
C LEU A 26 13.48 22.71 -55.35
N ALA A 27 12.74 21.84 -56.04
CA ALA A 27 12.51 20.46 -55.61
C ALA A 27 13.81 19.64 -55.61
N LEU A 28 14.68 19.81 -56.62
CA LEU A 28 15.98 19.13 -56.66
C LEU A 28 16.94 19.67 -55.58
N ALA A 29 16.96 20.99 -55.31
CA ALA A 29 17.74 21.57 -54.23
C ALA A 29 17.23 21.18 -52.83
N LEU A 30 15.92 21.00 -52.65
CA LEU A 30 15.33 20.48 -51.41
C LEU A 30 15.56 18.96 -51.24
N LEU A 31 15.65 18.20 -52.34
CA LEU A 31 15.98 16.76 -52.30
C LEU A 31 17.48 16.52 -52.06
N THR A 32 18.38 17.35 -52.60
CA THR A 32 19.82 17.24 -52.33
C THR A 32 20.21 17.79 -50.96
N ALA A 33 19.55 18.85 -50.46
CA ALA A 33 19.75 19.35 -49.10
C ALA A 33 19.32 18.32 -48.03
N ASN A 34 18.27 17.54 -48.27
CA ASN A 34 17.86 16.49 -47.33
C ASN A 34 18.75 15.23 -47.37
N LEU A 35 19.41 14.95 -48.49
CA LEU A 35 20.36 13.83 -48.60
C LEU A 35 21.74 14.16 -47.98
N CYS A 36 22.17 15.42 -47.99
CA CYS A 36 23.43 15.83 -47.36
C CYS A 36 23.33 16.04 -45.84
N TYR A 37 22.14 16.32 -45.29
CA TYR A 37 21.95 16.42 -43.83
C TYR A 37 21.63 15.08 -43.14
N ALA A 38 21.32 14.02 -43.89
CA ALA A 38 21.04 12.69 -43.33
C ALA A 38 22.29 11.84 -43.05
N GLN A 39 23.50 12.26 -43.48
CA GLN A 39 24.74 11.51 -43.29
C GLN A 39 25.72 12.10 -42.27
N THR A 40 25.34 13.16 -41.55
CA THR A 40 26.16 13.73 -40.47
C THR A 40 25.45 13.68 -39.11
N ALA A 41 24.72 12.60 -38.82
CA ALA A 41 24.66 12.15 -37.43
C ALA A 41 26.07 11.65 -37.10
N ALA A 42 26.80 12.43 -36.30
CA ALA A 42 28.21 12.20 -36.02
C ALA A 42 28.48 10.74 -35.57
N PRO A 43 29.56 10.09 -36.01
CA PRO A 43 29.87 8.69 -35.68
C PRO A 43 29.87 8.41 -34.16
N ARG A 44 30.16 9.42 -33.33
CA ARG A 44 30.11 9.33 -31.85
C ARG A 44 28.71 9.05 -31.27
N ASP A 45 27.64 9.52 -31.90
CA ASP A 45 26.28 9.28 -31.38
C ASP A 45 25.77 7.89 -31.77
N ARG A 46 26.28 7.34 -32.89
CA ARG A 46 26.02 5.97 -33.32
C ARG A 46 26.78 4.96 -32.47
N GLU A 47 28.06 5.20 -32.19
CA GLU A 47 28.88 4.36 -31.30
C GLU A 47 28.29 4.27 -29.88
N LYS A 48 27.84 5.40 -29.31
CA LYS A 48 27.15 5.41 -28.01
C LYS A 48 25.80 4.67 -28.03
N GLY A 49 25.11 4.69 -29.17
CA GLY A 49 23.87 3.94 -29.36
C GLY A 49 24.11 2.43 -29.40
N GLU A 50 25.15 1.99 -30.11
CA GLU A 50 25.55 0.58 -30.21
C GLU A 50 26.07 0.04 -28.87
N GLU A 51 26.90 0.80 -28.15
CA GLU A 51 27.39 0.44 -26.82
C GLU A 51 26.23 0.26 -25.83
N ARG A 52 25.27 1.20 -25.79
CA ARG A 52 24.07 1.07 -24.94
C ARG A 52 23.20 -0.12 -25.31
N ALA A 53 23.08 -0.44 -26.60
CA ALA A 53 22.33 -1.62 -27.04
C ALA A 53 23.01 -2.91 -26.58
N LEU A 54 24.34 -2.97 -26.64
CA LEU A 54 25.14 -4.09 -26.11
C LEU A 54 24.98 -4.22 -24.59
N GLU A 55 25.09 -3.12 -23.83
CA GLU A 55 24.88 -3.12 -22.38
C GLU A 55 23.46 -3.56 -22.00
N ARG A 56 22.44 -3.10 -22.74
CA ARG A 56 21.05 -3.52 -22.58
C ARG A 56 20.89 -5.02 -22.80
N ASN A 57 21.47 -5.56 -23.87
CA ASN A 57 21.42 -6.98 -24.17
C ASN A 57 22.15 -7.81 -23.11
N ALA A 58 23.34 -7.38 -22.69
CA ALA A 58 24.09 -8.03 -21.62
C ALA A 58 23.29 -8.10 -20.31
N LEU A 59 22.70 -6.98 -19.89
CA LEU A 59 21.84 -6.95 -18.70
C LEU A 59 20.62 -7.85 -18.84
N PHE A 60 19.99 -7.88 -20.02
CA PHE A 60 18.87 -8.77 -20.29
C PHE A 60 19.27 -10.25 -20.18
N PHE A 61 20.44 -10.63 -20.70
CA PHE A 61 20.97 -11.98 -20.56
C PHE A 61 21.29 -12.33 -19.10
N GLU A 62 21.85 -11.40 -18.33
CA GLU A 62 22.06 -11.60 -16.88
C GLU A 62 20.74 -11.87 -16.16
N LEU A 63 19.68 -11.11 -16.45
CA LEU A 63 18.35 -11.34 -15.86
C LEU A 63 17.74 -12.68 -16.28
N LYS A 64 17.95 -13.12 -17.53
CA LYS A 64 17.53 -14.45 -18.00
C LYS A 64 18.27 -15.57 -17.28
N ALA A 65 19.57 -15.38 -17.04
CA ALA A 65 20.36 -16.32 -16.25
C ALA A 65 19.85 -16.40 -14.81
N LEU A 66 19.49 -15.27 -14.20
CA LEU A 66 18.86 -15.24 -12.86
C LEU A 66 17.49 -15.97 -12.84
N ASP A 67 16.67 -15.86 -13.89
CA ASP A 67 15.39 -16.58 -13.99
C ASP A 67 15.57 -18.09 -14.19
N ALA A 68 16.57 -18.50 -14.98
CA ALA A 68 16.98 -19.89 -15.09
C ALA A 68 17.44 -20.44 -13.73
N GLU A 69 18.28 -19.67 -13.02
CA GLU A 69 18.74 -19.99 -11.67
C GLU A 69 17.56 -20.10 -10.68
N ALA A 70 16.59 -19.19 -10.77
CA ALA A 70 15.39 -19.17 -9.93
C ALA A 70 14.51 -20.41 -10.15
N SER A 71 14.48 -20.94 -11.38
CA SER A 71 13.65 -22.10 -11.73
C SER A 71 14.08 -23.38 -11.00
N GLU A 72 15.32 -23.43 -10.52
CA GLU A 72 15.85 -24.54 -9.71
C GLU A 72 15.49 -24.45 -8.22
N LEU A 73 14.88 -23.34 -7.76
CA LEU A 73 14.42 -23.21 -6.38
C LEU A 73 13.22 -24.14 -6.13
N ARG A 74 13.31 -25.01 -5.12
CA ARG A 74 12.27 -26.02 -4.83
C ARG A 74 10.94 -25.40 -4.38
N LYS A 75 10.99 -24.32 -3.61
CA LYS A 75 9.82 -23.75 -2.91
C LYS A 75 9.06 -22.77 -3.82
N PRO A 76 7.73 -22.93 -4.04
CA PRO A 76 6.95 -22.05 -4.93
C PRO A 76 7.01 -20.56 -4.54
N LEU A 77 6.89 -20.23 -3.26
CA LEU A 77 6.92 -18.83 -2.81
C LEU A 77 8.30 -18.18 -2.98
N ALA A 78 9.39 -18.93 -2.81
CA ALA A 78 10.74 -18.45 -3.10
C ALA A 78 10.91 -18.15 -4.59
N ARG A 79 10.45 -19.05 -5.47
CA ARG A 79 10.40 -18.82 -6.92
C ARG A 79 9.58 -17.59 -7.28
N SER A 80 8.39 -17.47 -6.71
CA SER A 80 7.52 -16.30 -6.91
C SER A 80 8.23 -15.01 -6.53
N ARG A 81 8.84 -14.95 -5.34
CA ARG A 81 9.54 -13.76 -4.85
C ARG A 81 10.62 -13.32 -5.83
N VAL A 82 11.48 -14.24 -6.25
CA VAL A 82 12.57 -13.94 -7.19
C VAL A 82 12.04 -13.52 -8.55
N LYS A 83 11.04 -14.23 -9.11
CA LYS A 83 10.43 -13.86 -10.39
C LYS A 83 9.82 -12.47 -10.37
N VAL A 84 9.20 -12.03 -9.27
CA VAL A 84 8.68 -10.66 -9.16
C VAL A 84 9.80 -9.63 -9.17
N GLU A 85 10.91 -9.85 -8.46
CA GLU A 85 12.04 -8.92 -8.47
C GLU A 85 12.72 -8.85 -9.85
N ILE A 86 12.90 -9.99 -10.52
CA ILE A 86 13.40 -10.03 -11.91
C ILE A 86 12.43 -9.29 -12.83
N ALA A 87 11.12 -9.52 -12.71
CA ALA A 87 10.11 -8.87 -13.54
C ALA A 87 10.05 -7.35 -13.32
N ASP A 88 10.19 -6.90 -12.07
CA ASP A 88 10.23 -5.47 -11.72
C ASP A 88 11.37 -4.75 -12.46
N THR A 89 12.53 -5.39 -12.53
CA THR A 89 13.72 -4.91 -13.24
C THR A 89 13.61 -5.07 -14.76
N ALA A 90 13.10 -6.21 -15.24
CA ALA A 90 12.93 -6.50 -16.65
C ALA A 90 11.84 -5.65 -17.32
N TRP A 91 10.93 -5.05 -16.55
CA TRP A 91 9.79 -4.27 -17.04
C TRP A 91 10.17 -3.21 -18.09
N GLU A 92 11.29 -2.54 -17.90
CA GLU A 92 11.78 -1.49 -18.81
C GLU A 92 12.47 -2.09 -20.05
N LEU A 93 13.05 -3.29 -19.94
CA LEU A 93 13.85 -3.94 -20.98
C LEU A 93 12.99 -4.74 -21.96
N ASP A 94 12.03 -5.49 -21.43
CA ASP A 94 11.07 -6.34 -22.15
C ASP A 94 9.79 -6.49 -21.32
N ARG A 95 8.77 -5.71 -21.69
CA ARG A 95 7.52 -5.65 -20.95
C ARG A 95 6.70 -6.93 -21.05
N GLU A 96 6.75 -7.64 -22.17
CA GLU A 96 5.98 -8.87 -22.36
C GLU A 96 6.61 -10.02 -21.57
N TRP A 97 7.94 -10.11 -21.55
CA TRP A 97 8.61 -11.06 -20.67
C TRP A 97 8.37 -10.74 -19.18
N ALA A 98 8.40 -9.46 -18.78
CA ALA A 98 8.09 -9.08 -17.41
C ALA A 98 6.64 -9.46 -17.01
N LYS A 99 5.65 -9.24 -17.88
CA LYS A 99 4.27 -9.73 -17.67
C LYS A 99 4.21 -11.25 -17.53
N LYS A 100 4.94 -11.99 -18.38
CA LYS A 100 5.02 -13.45 -18.29
C LYS A 100 5.56 -13.89 -16.91
N LEU A 101 6.66 -13.30 -16.45
CA LEU A 101 7.23 -13.59 -15.13
C LEU A 101 6.28 -13.26 -13.99
N LEU A 102 5.55 -12.15 -14.06
CA LEU A 102 4.56 -11.77 -13.04
C LEU A 102 3.37 -12.74 -13.00
N ARG A 103 2.92 -13.23 -14.16
CA ARG A 103 1.86 -14.25 -14.23
C ARG A 103 2.31 -15.56 -13.59
N GLU A 104 3.49 -16.05 -13.95
CA GLU A 104 4.09 -17.24 -13.34
C GLU A 104 4.28 -17.07 -11.82
N ALA A 105 4.77 -15.92 -11.38
CA ALA A 105 4.91 -15.62 -9.96
C ALA A 105 3.55 -15.65 -9.24
N TYR A 106 2.52 -15.05 -9.83
CA TYR A 106 1.17 -15.04 -9.26
C TYR A 106 0.62 -16.46 -9.08
N GLU A 107 0.74 -17.30 -10.10
CA GLU A 107 0.29 -18.70 -10.08
C GLU A 107 1.02 -19.53 -9.02
N LEU A 108 2.32 -19.26 -8.80
CA LEU A 108 3.10 -19.90 -7.73
C LEU A 108 2.63 -19.54 -6.30
N THR A 109 1.76 -18.54 -6.14
CA THR A 109 1.14 -18.20 -4.84
C THR A 109 -0.14 -18.98 -4.57
N PHE A 110 -0.66 -19.69 -5.57
CA PHE A 110 -1.89 -20.44 -5.40
C PHE A 110 -1.66 -21.65 -4.49
N PRO A 111 -2.67 -21.99 -3.67
CA PRO A 111 -2.62 -23.22 -2.91
C PRO A 111 -2.81 -24.44 -3.81
N ASP A 112 -2.80 -25.63 -3.21
CA ASP A 112 -3.11 -26.86 -3.95
C ASP A 112 -4.56 -26.87 -4.47
N ASP A 113 -4.83 -27.81 -5.38
CA ASP A 113 -6.11 -27.91 -6.09
C ASP A 113 -7.30 -28.12 -5.16
N GLY A 114 -7.10 -28.85 -4.05
CA GLY A 114 -8.15 -29.13 -3.08
C GLY A 114 -8.53 -27.87 -2.31
N GLU A 115 -7.54 -27.12 -1.83
CA GLU A 115 -7.75 -25.83 -1.18
C GLU A 115 -8.35 -24.79 -2.15
N ARG A 116 -7.89 -24.75 -3.42
CA ARG A 116 -8.48 -23.88 -4.46
C ARG A 116 -9.95 -24.18 -4.70
N GLU A 117 -10.32 -25.46 -4.82
CA GLU A 117 -11.71 -25.86 -4.98
C GLU A 117 -12.55 -25.47 -3.75
N ALA A 118 -12.02 -25.64 -2.54
CA ALA A 118 -12.71 -25.22 -1.31
C ALA A 118 -12.93 -23.70 -1.27
N LEU A 119 -11.92 -22.90 -1.64
CA LEU A 119 -12.02 -21.44 -1.72
C LEU A 119 -13.04 -20.99 -2.77
N ARG A 120 -13.09 -21.66 -3.95
CA ARG A 120 -14.07 -21.36 -5.00
C ARG A 120 -15.51 -21.67 -4.62
N ARG A 121 -15.72 -22.68 -3.76
CA ARG A 121 -17.04 -23.06 -3.24
C ARG A 121 -17.54 -22.22 -2.08
N GLN A 122 -16.70 -21.34 -1.54
CA GLN A 122 -17.05 -20.51 -0.40
C GLN A 122 -18.27 -19.63 -0.71
N ALA A 123 -19.29 -19.69 0.14
CA ALA A 123 -20.51 -18.93 -0.04
C ALA A 123 -20.29 -17.44 0.35
N VAL A 124 -21.09 -16.56 -0.25
CA VAL A 124 -21.16 -15.15 0.19
C VAL A 124 -21.60 -15.12 1.65
N GLY A 125 -20.93 -14.32 2.48
CA GLY A 125 -21.26 -14.27 3.91
C GLY A 125 -20.56 -15.33 4.76
N GLU A 126 -19.94 -16.35 4.16
CA GLU A 126 -19.28 -17.39 4.94
C GLU A 126 -18.18 -16.80 5.84
N GLY A 127 -17.90 -17.43 6.97
CA GLY A 127 -16.81 -17.02 7.84
C GLY A 127 -15.46 -17.15 7.13
N VAL A 128 -14.57 -16.19 7.34
CA VAL A 128 -13.16 -16.32 6.92
C VAL A 128 -12.43 -17.03 8.06
N LYS A 129 -11.84 -18.20 7.78
CA LYS A 129 -10.92 -18.84 8.72
C LYS A 129 -9.75 -17.88 8.98
N PRO A 130 -9.30 -17.71 10.24
CA PRO A 130 -8.10 -16.94 10.49
C PRO A 130 -6.95 -17.43 9.59
N PRO A 131 -6.31 -16.54 8.83
CA PRO A 131 -5.24 -16.93 7.92
C PRO A 131 -4.05 -17.52 8.69
N THR A 132 -3.50 -18.61 8.15
CA THR A 132 -2.23 -19.17 8.63
C THR A 132 -1.04 -18.30 8.20
N ASP A 133 0.15 -18.57 8.73
CA ASP A 133 1.38 -17.88 8.28
C ASP A 133 1.66 -18.08 6.80
N LEU A 134 1.35 -19.27 6.27
CA LEU A 134 1.46 -19.57 4.85
C LEU A 134 0.46 -18.76 4.03
N ASP A 135 -0.77 -18.62 4.51
CA ASP A 135 -1.79 -17.79 3.84
C ASP A 135 -1.34 -16.33 3.80
N TRP A 136 -0.85 -15.81 4.91
CA TRP A 136 -0.26 -14.48 4.97
C TRP A 136 0.88 -14.30 3.97
N ALA A 137 1.79 -15.27 3.89
CA ALA A 137 2.90 -15.22 2.96
C ALA A 137 2.43 -15.21 1.49
N ARG A 138 1.47 -16.06 1.15
CA ARG A 138 0.83 -16.09 -0.18
C ARG A 138 0.16 -14.74 -0.49
N ILE A 139 -0.55 -14.15 0.47
CA ILE A 139 -1.21 -12.84 0.33
C ILE A 139 -0.19 -11.74 0.07
N GLN A 140 0.85 -11.63 0.90
CA GLN A 140 1.90 -10.64 0.75
C GLN A 140 2.61 -10.78 -0.60
N MET A 141 2.82 -12.01 -1.06
CA MET A 141 3.43 -12.27 -2.36
C MET A 141 2.55 -11.80 -3.51
N ARG A 142 1.25 -12.07 -3.46
CA ARG A 142 0.28 -11.53 -4.43
C ARG A 142 0.30 -10.01 -4.42
N ASP A 143 0.32 -9.38 -3.25
CA ASP A 143 0.38 -7.91 -3.15
C ASP A 143 1.65 -7.36 -3.80
N ARG A 144 2.80 -8.03 -3.63
CA ARG A 144 4.07 -7.68 -4.30
C ARG A 144 4.00 -7.83 -5.82
N VAL A 145 3.39 -8.90 -6.35
CA VAL A 145 3.13 -9.05 -7.81
C VAL A 145 2.32 -7.86 -8.33
N PHE A 146 1.21 -7.52 -7.65
CA PHE A 146 0.33 -6.42 -8.06
C PHE A 146 1.01 -5.05 -7.99
N ALA A 147 1.91 -4.84 -7.03
CA ALA A 147 2.69 -3.60 -6.93
C ALA A 147 3.53 -3.31 -8.19
N VAL A 148 3.93 -4.35 -8.93
CA VAL A 148 4.60 -4.24 -10.23
C VAL A 148 3.59 -4.22 -11.38
N ALA A 149 2.64 -5.16 -11.39
CA ALA A 149 1.66 -5.33 -12.47
C ALA A 149 0.82 -4.07 -12.73
N ARG A 150 0.54 -3.27 -11.69
CA ARG A 150 -0.22 -2.00 -11.80
C ARG A 150 0.39 -0.97 -12.75
N ARG A 151 1.66 -1.12 -13.16
CA ARG A 151 2.27 -0.32 -14.25
C ARG A 151 1.55 -0.52 -15.60
N ALA A 152 0.69 -1.52 -15.73
CA ALA A 152 -0.23 -1.72 -16.84
C ALA A 152 -1.60 -2.14 -16.29
N ALA A 153 -2.55 -1.21 -16.23
CA ALA A 153 -3.87 -1.44 -15.62
C ALA A 153 -4.62 -2.65 -16.20
N SER A 154 -4.60 -2.82 -17.53
CA SER A 154 -5.23 -3.98 -18.18
C SER A 154 -4.61 -5.32 -17.78
N PHE A 155 -3.30 -5.35 -17.50
CA PHE A 155 -2.63 -6.56 -17.03
C PHE A 155 -2.93 -6.84 -15.55
N ALA A 156 -3.02 -5.79 -14.72
CA ALA A 156 -3.48 -5.96 -13.34
C ALA A 156 -4.92 -6.49 -13.28
N ASP A 157 -5.81 -6.01 -14.16
CA ASP A 157 -7.18 -6.52 -14.30
C ASP A 157 -7.17 -8.00 -14.74
N GLU A 158 -6.30 -8.38 -15.68
CA GLU A 158 -6.13 -9.78 -16.11
C GLU A 158 -5.71 -10.69 -14.94
N LEU A 159 -4.71 -10.29 -14.13
CA LEU A 159 -4.30 -11.05 -12.95
C LEU A 159 -5.42 -11.12 -11.90
N SER A 160 -6.21 -10.06 -11.76
CA SER A 160 -7.36 -10.05 -10.84
C SER A 160 -8.42 -11.05 -11.27
N GLN A 161 -8.70 -11.15 -12.57
CA GLN A 161 -9.63 -12.14 -13.12
C GLN A 161 -9.09 -13.56 -12.97
N LEU A 162 -7.79 -13.78 -13.19
CA LEU A 162 -7.14 -15.07 -12.94
C LEU A 162 -7.28 -15.47 -11.46
N GLY A 163 -7.02 -14.54 -10.53
CA GLY A 163 -7.20 -14.78 -9.10
C GLY A 163 -8.64 -15.12 -8.73
N ALA A 164 -9.62 -14.37 -9.23
CA ALA A 164 -11.04 -14.64 -9.02
C ALA A 164 -11.45 -16.01 -9.56
N LYS A 165 -10.93 -16.40 -10.73
CA LYS A 165 -11.19 -17.70 -11.35
C LYS A 165 -10.61 -18.86 -10.53
N GLU A 166 -9.39 -18.72 -10.02
CA GLU A 166 -8.65 -19.82 -9.38
C GLU A 166 -8.90 -19.92 -7.87
N LEU A 167 -9.15 -18.78 -7.20
CA LEU A 167 -9.28 -18.67 -5.75
C LEU A 167 -10.69 -18.23 -5.29
N GLY A 168 -11.58 -17.92 -6.23
CA GLY A 168 -12.97 -17.58 -5.95
C GLY A 168 -13.20 -16.14 -5.50
N ARG A 169 -14.41 -15.90 -4.99
CA ARG A 169 -14.94 -14.55 -4.69
C ARG A 169 -14.19 -13.83 -3.57
N GLY A 170 -13.66 -14.57 -2.60
CA GLY A 170 -12.85 -13.97 -1.52
C GLY A 170 -11.56 -13.33 -2.05
N GLU A 171 -10.96 -13.89 -3.11
CA GLU A 171 -9.84 -13.24 -3.79
C GLU A 171 -10.30 -12.02 -4.58
N GLU A 172 -11.37 -12.17 -5.35
CA GLU A 172 -11.95 -11.08 -6.16
C GLU A 172 -12.26 -9.84 -5.31
N GLU A 173 -12.97 -10.04 -4.19
CA GLU A 173 -13.32 -9.01 -3.21
C GLU A 173 -12.06 -8.30 -2.67
N ARG A 174 -11.11 -9.06 -2.12
CA ARG A 174 -9.87 -8.49 -1.57
C ARG A 174 -9.08 -7.72 -2.62
N ARG A 175 -8.98 -8.25 -3.84
CA ARG A 175 -8.22 -7.61 -4.93
C ARG A 175 -8.86 -6.30 -5.33
N ASN A 176 -10.19 -6.27 -5.45
CA ASN A 176 -10.92 -5.05 -5.76
C ASN A 176 -10.74 -3.99 -4.64
N TRP A 177 -10.75 -4.35 -3.36
CA TRP A 177 -10.43 -3.38 -2.29
C TRP A 177 -9.00 -2.85 -2.38
N ASN A 178 -8.02 -3.71 -2.68
CA ASN A 178 -6.63 -3.29 -2.83
C ASN A 178 -6.46 -2.34 -4.02
N LEU A 179 -7.09 -2.62 -5.16
CA LEU A 179 -7.09 -1.74 -6.33
C LEU A 179 -7.79 -0.41 -6.04
N ALA A 180 -8.91 -0.43 -5.30
CA ALA A 180 -9.60 0.77 -4.87
C ALA A 180 -8.72 1.67 -3.97
N SER A 181 -8.05 1.07 -2.98
CA SER A 181 -7.12 1.76 -2.07
C SER A 181 -5.95 2.40 -2.82
N GLN A 182 -5.40 1.68 -3.81
CA GLN A 182 -4.32 2.19 -4.65
C GLN A 182 -4.77 3.33 -5.56
N ALA A 183 -5.92 3.19 -6.23
CA ALA A 183 -6.49 4.25 -7.06
C ALA A 183 -6.75 5.52 -6.25
N LEU A 184 -7.26 5.36 -5.02
CA LEU A 184 -7.50 6.49 -4.11
C LEU A 184 -6.20 7.15 -3.65
N SER A 185 -5.16 6.35 -3.36
CA SER A 185 -3.82 6.87 -3.03
C SER A 185 -3.18 7.62 -4.19
N ALA A 186 -3.54 7.29 -5.42
CA ALA A 186 -3.15 8.02 -6.63
C ALA A 186 -4.06 9.22 -6.95
N GLY A 187 -5.03 9.54 -6.09
CA GLY A 187 -5.97 10.66 -6.29
C GLY A 187 -7.08 10.37 -7.31
N ASN A 188 -7.27 9.13 -7.74
CA ASN A 188 -8.28 8.75 -8.71
C ASN A 188 -9.52 8.13 -8.03
N ALA A 189 -10.39 8.99 -7.50
CA ALA A 189 -11.60 8.59 -6.79
C ALA A 189 -12.61 7.85 -7.69
N GLU A 190 -12.67 8.16 -8.99
CA GLU A 190 -13.58 7.50 -9.93
C GLU A 190 -13.20 6.03 -10.14
N VAL A 191 -11.92 5.76 -10.43
CA VAL A 191 -11.41 4.38 -10.56
C VAL A 191 -11.50 3.65 -9.22
N ALA A 192 -11.23 4.34 -8.10
CA ALA A 192 -11.42 3.75 -6.78
C ALA A 192 -12.87 3.30 -6.57
N SER A 193 -13.84 4.15 -6.92
CA SER A 193 -15.27 3.85 -6.78
C SER A 193 -15.71 2.66 -7.62
N LYS A 194 -15.21 2.54 -8.86
CA LYS A 194 -15.45 1.36 -9.71
C LYS A 194 -15.02 0.07 -8.99
N TYR A 195 -13.81 0.04 -8.44
CA TYR A 195 -13.32 -1.14 -7.73
C TYR A 195 -14.04 -1.38 -6.40
N VAL A 196 -14.48 -0.34 -5.69
CA VAL A 196 -15.36 -0.50 -4.51
C VAL A 196 -16.67 -1.20 -4.89
N SER A 197 -17.34 -0.76 -5.96
CA SER A 197 -18.57 -1.42 -6.43
C SER A 197 -18.33 -2.88 -6.81
N LEU A 198 -17.20 -3.20 -7.47
CA LEU A 198 -16.84 -4.58 -7.80
C LEU A 198 -16.58 -5.43 -6.55
N ALA A 199 -15.92 -4.87 -5.53
CA ALA A 199 -15.67 -5.56 -4.27
C ALA A 199 -16.97 -5.86 -3.51
N ILE A 200 -17.87 -4.87 -3.43
CA ILE A 200 -19.20 -5.01 -2.81
C ILE A 200 -20.00 -6.12 -3.49
N LYS A 201 -19.98 -6.21 -4.82
CA LYS A 201 -20.68 -7.25 -5.58
C LYS A 201 -20.10 -8.65 -5.37
N ALA A 202 -18.79 -8.76 -5.14
CA ALA A 202 -18.14 -10.04 -4.89
C ALA A 202 -18.53 -10.63 -3.53
N ASP A 203 -18.45 -9.83 -2.45
CA ASP A 203 -18.98 -10.18 -1.13
C ASP A 203 -19.18 -8.91 -0.27
N PRO A 204 -20.43 -8.46 -0.02
CA PRO A 204 -20.69 -7.25 0.77
C PRO A 204 -20.54 -7.46 2.29
N THR A 205 -20.24 -8.67 2.76
CA THR A 205 -20.05 -8.97 4.19
C THR A 205 -18.58 -8.94 4.60
N ARG A 206 -17.68 -8.73 3.63
CA ARG A 206 -16.22 -8.78 3.80
C ARG A 206 -15.59 -7.45 3.41
N GLY A 207 -14.40 -7.22 3.97
CA GLY A 207 -13.48 -6.23 3.43
C GLY A 207 -13.42 -4.88 4.10
N ALA A 208 -12.86 -3.93 3.34
CA ALA A 208 -12.41 -2.63 3.79
C ALA A 208 -13.38 -1.49 3.45
N ALA A 209 -14.66 -1.77 3.23
CA ALA A 209 -15.69 -0.75 2.95
C ALA A 209 -15.63 0.40 3.97
N PHE A 210 -15.48 0.03 5.24
CA PHE A 210 -15.33 0.95 6.37
C PHE A 210 -14.07 1.83 6.34
N VAL A 211 -13.06 1.47 5.54
CA VAL A 211 -11.85 2.28 5.35
C VAL A 211 -11.92 3.08 4.06
N ILE A 212 -12.34 2.46 2.96
CA ILE A 212 -12.22 3.06 1.63
C ILE A 212 -13.35 4.05 1.35
N ILE A 213 -14.61 3.74 1.68
CA ILE A 213 -15.74 4.64 1.42
C ILE A 213 -15.61 5.96 2.19
N PRO A 214 -15.25 5.98 3.50
CA PRO A 214 -14.99 7.23 4.21
C PRO A 214 -13.84 8.05 3.61
N ASN A 215 -12.81 7.39 3.06
CA ASN A 215 -11.74 8.12 2.38
C ASN A 215 -12.20 8.72 1.04
N ILE A 216 -13.07 8.04 0.27
CA ILE A 216 -13.70 8.62 -0.93
C ILE A 216 -14.56 9.82 -0.54
N ALA A 217 -15.33 9.74 0.55
CA ALA A 217 -16.21 10.81 1.03
C ALA A 217 -15.50 12.14 1.32
N ARG A 218 -14.20 12.09 1.61
CA ARG A 218 -13.37 13.27 1.84
C ARG A 218 -13.06 14.05 0.56
N PHE A 219 -13.09 13.38 -0.58
CA PHE A 219 -12.84 13.98 -1.90
C PHE A 219 -14.14 14.22 -2.65
N ASP A 220 -15.05 13.26 -2.60
CA ASP A 220 -16.33 13.28 -3.30
C ASP A 220 -17.41 12.58 -2.44
N ARG A 221 -18.11 13.40 -1.64
CA ARG A 221 -19.18 12.94 -0.76
C ARG A 221 -20.35 12.32 -1.53
N ALA A 222 -20.69 12.85 -2.71
CA ALA A 222 -21.80 12.35 -3.51
C ALA A 222 -21.51 10.96 -4.07
N THR A 223 -20.27 10.73 -4.53
CA THR A 223 -19.85 9.39 -4.97
C THR A 223 -19.79 8.41 -3.81
N ALA A 224 -19.27 8.81 -2.65
CA ALA A 224 -19.32 7.96 -1.47
C ALA A 224 -20.77 7.61 -1.08
N ASP A 225 -21.70 8.57 -1.08
CA ASP A 225 -23.12 8.32 -0.78
C ASP A 225 -23.74 7.27 -1.71
N ARG A 226 -23.45 7.33 -3.02
CA ARG A 226 -23.87 6.30 -3.98
C ARG A 226 -23.34 4.92 -3.63
N LEU A 227 -22.07 4.82 -3.25
CA LEU A 227 -21.44 3.56 -2.85
C LEU A 227 -22.03 3.00 -1.55
N ILE A 228 -22.40 3.86 -0.59
CA ILE A 228 -23.07 3.41 0.64
C ILE A 228 -24.44 2.83 0.32
N ILE A 229 -25.20 3.49 -0.55
CA ILE A 229 -26.51 2.97 -0.98
C ILE A 229 -26.33 1.63 -1.70
N GLU A 230 -25.40 1.54 -2.66
CA GLU A 230 -25.10 0.26 -3.34
C GLU A 230 -24.70 -0.83 -2.34
N PHE A 231 -23.89 -0.49 -1.34
CA PHE A 231 -23.51 -1.41 -0.27
C PHE A 231 -24.71 -1.93 0.52
N ILE A 232 -25.62 -1.04 0.92
CA ILE A 232 -26.85 -1.39 1.64
C ILE A 232 -27.75 -2.28 0.77
N GLU A 233 -27.94 -1.97 -0.51
CA GLU A 233 -28.77 -2.78 -1.41
C GLU A 233 -28.19 -4.18 -1.61
N GLN A 234 -26.87 -4.32 -1.73
CA GLN A 234 -26.24 -5.63 -1.84
C GLN A 234 -26.34 -6.42 -0.53
N LEU A 235 -26.25 -5.76 0.62
CA LEU A 235 -26.50 -6.40 1.91
C LEU A 235 -27.95 -6.88 2.06
N ARG A 236 -28.95 -6.16 1.56
CA ARG A 236 -30.37 -6.57 1.63
C ARG A 236 -30.65 -7.92 0.98
N VAL A 237 -29.96 -8.22 -0.13
CA VAL A 237 -30.13 -9.47 -0.87
C VAL A 237 -29.16 -10.57 -0.42
N THR A 238 -28.29 -10.27 0.55
CA THR A 238 -27.30 -11.22 1.05
C THR A 238 -27.82 -11.90 2.32
N PRO A 239 -27.88 -13.24 2.39
CA PRO A 239 -28.30 -13.93 3.60
C PRO A 239 -27.29 -13.70 4.73
N LEU A 240 -27.74 -13.01 5.78
CA LEU A 240 -26.95 -12.77 6.98
C LEU A 240 -27.28 -13.79 8.06
N SER A 241 -26.26 -14.26 8.76
CA SER A 241 -26.37 -15.22 9.85
C SER A 241 -25.37 -14.90 10.96
N MET A 242 -25.74 -15.20 12.20
CA MET A 242 -24.81 -15.16 13.33
C MET A 242 -23.87 -16.37 13.29
N SER A 243 -24.33 -17.52 12.80
CA SER A 243 -23.57 -18.77 12.80
C SER A 243 -22.26 -18.69 12.01
N ASN A 244 -22.26 -17.96 10.89
CA ASN A 244 -21.07 -17.71 10.06
C ASN A 244 -20.47 -16.31 10.28
N GLY A 245 -21.03 -15.54 11.23
CA GLY A 245 -20.60 -14.20 11.61
C GLY A 245 -20.84 -13.09 10.57
N SER A 246 -21.50 -13.38 9.44
CA SER A 246 -21.81 -12.37 8.40
C SER A 246 -22.65 -11.23 8.94
N ALA A 247 -23.63 -11.52 9.80
CA ALA A 247 -24.48 -10.50 10.38
C ALA A 247 -23.67 -9.48 11.20
N VAL A 248 -22.75 -9.95 12.06
CA VAL A 248 -21.88 -9.08 12.87
C VAL A 248 -20.96 -8.26 11.98
N ARG A 249 -20.30 -8.88 11.00
CA ARG A 249 -19.38 -8.17 10.09
C ARG A 249 -20.09 -7.10 9.26
N ALA A 250 -21.25 -7.43 8.67
CA ALA A 250 -22.03 -6.50 7.86
C ALA A 250 -22.47 -5.26 8.66
N HIS A 251 -23.05 -5.46 9.84
CA HIS A 251 -23.48 -4.34 10.70
C HIS A 251 -22.30 -3.52 11.21
N SER A 252 -21.18 -4.16 11.55
CA SER A 252 -19.96 -3.47 11.98
C SER A 252 -19.36 -2.62 10.85
N ALA A 253 -19.25 -3.17 9.64
CA ALA A 253 -18.76 -2.44 8.48
C ALA A 253 -19.67 -1.25 8.17
N LEU A 254 -20.98 -1.45 8.16
CA LEU A 254 -21.94 -0.40 7.86
C LEU A 254 -21.95 0.71 8.92
N GLN A 255 -21.93 0.38 10.21
CA GLN A 255 -21.84 1.37 11.27
C GLN A 255 -20.58 2.24 11.14
N ASN A 256 -19.44 1.65 10.79
CA ASN A 256 -18.21 2.41 10.57
C ASN A 256 -18.28 3.28 9.31
N VAL A 257 -18.91 2.81 8.23
CA VAL A 257 -19.15 3.62 7.03
C VAL A 257 -20.04 4.84 7.32
N MET A 258 -21.00 4.68 8.24
CA MET A 258 -21.94 5.74 8.66
C MET A 258 -21.38 6.70 9.70
N GLY A 259 -20.24 6.39 10.33
CA GLY A 259 -19.71 7.13 11.47
C GLY A 259 -19.42 8.60 11.18
N SER A 260 -20.22 9.51 11.75
CA SER A 260 -19.96 10.95 11.77
C SER A 260 -18.79 11.28 12.70
N GLY A 261 -17.80 12.05 12.24
CA GLY A 261 -16.67 12.49 13.06
C GLY A 261 -15.46 11.56 13.08
N GLN A 262 -15.42 10.54 12.20
CA GLN A 262 -14.16 9.86 11.92
C GLN A 262 -13.12 10.85 11.42
N LEU A 263 -11.91 10.80 11.99
CA LEU A 263 -10.77 11.54 11.46
C LEU A 263 -10.14 10.73 10.33
N GLY A 264 -9.92 11.39 9.20
CA GLY A 264 -9.10 10.86 8.13
C GLY A 264 -7.64 10.71 8.57
N LYS A 265 -6.82 10.07 7.72
CA LYS A 265 -5.37 9.91 7.96
C LYS A 265 -4.62 11.24 8.17
N ASP A 266 -5.18 12.36 7.71
CA ASP A 266 -4.65 13.72 7.89
C ASP A 266 -5.21 14.44 9.13
N GLY A 267 -6.00 13.74 9.96
CA GLY A 267 -6.66 14.31 11.13
C GLY A 267 -7.88 15.17 10.81
N LYS A 268 -8.35 15.23 9.54
CA LYS A 268 -9.55 16.00 9.19
C LYS A 268 -10.83 15.17 9.32
N PRO A 269 -11.94 15.75 9.78
CA PRO A 269 -13.20 15.03 9.89
C PRO A 269 -13.73 14.60 8.51
N VAL A 270 -14.26 13.39 8.42
CA VAL A 270 -15.01 12.90 7.26
C VAL A 270 -16.39 13.57 7.22
N PRO A 271 -16.81 14.16 6.09
CA PRO A 271 -18.14 14.74 5.96
C PRO A 271 -19.24 13.70 6.23
N PRO A 272 -20.29 14.05 7.01
CA PRO A 272 -21.35 13.11 7.34
C PRO A 272 -22.13 12.66 6.08
N PRO A 273 -22.69 11.43 6.06
CA PRO A 273 -23.55 10.99 4.96
C PRO A 273 -24.78 11.88 4.78
N GLY A 274 -25.27 11.99 3.54
CA GLY A 274 -26.50 12.74 3.24
C GLY A 274 -27.78 12.09 3.77
N PRO A 275 -28.92 12.82 3.78
CA PRO A 275 -30.19 12.34 4.33
C PRO A 275 -30.70 11.04 3.70
N ALA A 276 -30.53 10.88 2.38
CA ALA A 276 -30.97 9.68 1.66
C ALA A 276 -30.21 8.42 2.13
N VAL A 277 -28.91 8.57 2.43
CA VAL A 277 -28.08 7.47 2.94
C VAL A 277 -28.49 7.10 4.36
N TRP A 278 -28.73 8.09 5.24
CA TRP A 278 -29.23 7.84 6.58
C TRP A 278 -30.57 7.12 6.59
N LYS A 279 -31.49 7.55 5.71
CA LYS A 279 -32.78 6.87 5.55
C LYS A 279 -32.59 5.42 5.12
N ALA A 280 -31.78 5.16 4.09
CA ALA A 280 -31.48 3.80 3.63
C ALA A 280 -30.85 2.93 4.74
N TYR A 281 -29.91 3.49 5.51
CA TYR A 281 -29.26 2.82 6.64
C TYR A 281 -30.26 2.41 7.71
N VAL A 282 -31.11 3.34 8.17
CA VAL A 282 -32.08 3.06 9.22
C VAL A 282 -33.10 2.02 8.75
N SER A 283 -33.62 2.16 7.53
CA SER A 283 -34.52 1.18 6.93
C SER A 283 -33.89 -0.21 6.92
N TYR A 284 -32.65 -0.30 6.44
CA TYR A 284 -31.91 -1.55 6.40
C TYR A 284 -31.71 -2.16 7.80
N VAL A 285 -31.28 -1.39 8.81
CA VAL A 285 -31.09 -1.92 10.17
C VAL A 285 -32.40 -2.46 10.74
N VAL A 286 -33.52 -1.76 10.57
CA VAL A 286 -34.82 -2.23 11.04
C VAL A 286 -35.26 -3.49 10.29
N GLU A 287 -35.09 -3.53 8.97
CA GLU A 287 -35.41 -4.68 8.11
C GLU A 287 -34.57 -5.91 8.45
N SER A 288 -33.24 -5.76 8.49
CA SER A 288 -32.28 -6.84 8.73
C SER A 288 -32.43 -7.42 10.12
N MET A 289 -32.62 -6.58 11.16
CA MET A 289 -32.83 -7.04 12.53
C MET A 289 -34.17 -7.74 12.69
N THR A 290 -35.21 -7.32 11.95
CA THR A 290 -36.48 -8.07 11.93
C THR A 290 -36.28 -9.46 11.34
N ALA A 291 -35.66 -9.54 10.17
CA ALA A 291 -35.42 -10.81 9.49
C ALA A 291 -34.55 -11.75 10.35
N LEU A 292 -33.50 -11.21 10.98
CA LEU A 292 -32.63 -11.98 11.87
C LEU A 292 -33.36 -12.42 13.13
N GLY A 293 -34.21 -11.58 13.74
CA GLY A 293 -35.01 -11.97 14.90
C GLY A 293 -35.99 -13.10 14.60
N GLN A 294 -36.44 -13.22 13.34
CA GLN A 294 -37.31 -14.30 12.89
C GLN A 294 -36.53 -15.60 12.61
N SER A 295 -35.36 -15.52 11.99
CA SER A 295 -34.55 -16.70 11.63
C SER A 295 -33.67 -17.22 12.77
N GLU A 296 -33.15 -16.31 13.60
CA GLU A 296 -32.19 -16.59 14.68
C GLU A 296 -32.55 -15.75 15.93
N PRO A 297 -33.48 -16.20 16.79
CA PRO A 297 -34.02 -15.40 17.90
C PRO A 297 -32.96 -14.81 18.84
N ASN A 298 -31.87 -15.53 19.08
CA ASN A 298 -30.76 -15.06 19.92
C ASN A 298 -29.88 -14.01 19.22
N GLY A 299 -29.90 -13.94 17.88
CA GLY A 299 -29.10 -12.99 17.11
C GLY A 299 -29.51 -11.53 17.35
N LEU A 300 -30.82 -11.28 17.52
CA LEU A 300 -31.33 -9.95 17.85
C LEU A 300 -30.79 -9.43 19.19
N GLN A 301 -30.63 -10.30 20.19
CA GLN A 301 -30.05 -9.93 21.48
C GLN A 301 -28.56 -9.59 21.37
N VAL A 302 -27.81 -10.35 20.57
CA VAL A 302 -26.38 -10.10 20.35
C VAL A 302 -26.15 -8.77 19.61
N LEU A 303 -27.02 -8.45 18.64
CA LEU A 303 -26.90 -7.24 17.83
C LEU A 303 -27.69 -6.04 18.38
N ARG A 304 -28.21 -6.12 19.61
CA ARG A 304 -28.95 -5.02 20.25
C ARG A 304 -28.20 -3.69 20.21
N SER A 305 -26.88 -3.70 20.45
CA SER A 305 -26.06 -2.48 20.40
C SER A 305 -26.11 -1.80 19.03
N PHE A 306 -26.08 -2.56 17.94
CA PHE A 306 -26.21 -2.04 16.58
C PHE A 306 -27.60 -1.44 16.34
N LEU A 307 -28.66 -2.14 16.77
CA LEU A 307 -30.03 -1.62 16.70
C LEU A 307 -30.12 -0.25 17.41
N LEU A 308 -29.62 -0.15 18.64
CA LEU A 308 -29.70 1.09 19.42
C LEU A 308 -28.95 2.27 18.77
N THR A 309 -27.89 2.02 18.00
CA THR A 309 -27.16 3.09 17.29
C THR A 309 -28.00 3.76 16.20
N ALA A 310 -29.04 3.08 15.69
CA ALA A 310 -29.93 3.64 14.69
C ALA A 310 -31.03 4.53 15.29
N TRP A 311 -31.17 4.61 16.62
CA TRP A 311 -32.28 5.35 17.24
C TRP A 311 -32.27 6.85 16.91
N ALA A 312 -31.15 7.54 17.13
CA ALA A 312 -31.04 8.97 16.83
C ALA A 312 -31.27 9.29 15.33
N PRO A 313 -30.59 8.60 14.37
CA PRO A 313 -30.86 8.86 12.96
C PRO A 313 -32.27 8.43 12.54
N LEU A 314 -32.89 7.44 13.19
CA LEU A 314 -34.28 7.07 12.91
C LEU A 314 -35.23 8.23 13.18
N GLN A 315 -35.09 8.89 14.34
CA GLN A 315 -35.95 10.02 14.69
C GLN A 315 -35.85 11.18 13.69
N LEU A 316 -34.67 11.38 13.08
CA LEU A 316 -34.42 12.48 12.15
C LEU A 316 -34.79 12.14 10.70
N TYR A 317 -34.49 10.92 10.23
CA TYR A 317 -34.49 10.60 8.80
C TYR A 317 -35.55 9.57 8.39
N ALA A 318 -36.09 8.79 9.34
CA ALA A 318 -37.09 7.76 9.08
C ALA A 318 -38.08 7.59 10.25
N PRO A 319 -38.75 8.68 10.71
CA PRO A 319 -39.65 8.62 11.87
C PRO A 319 -40.83 7.64 11.67
N GLU A 320 -41.20 7.35 10.42
CA GLU A 320 -42.20 6.35 10.05
C GLU A 320 -41.86 4.93 10.54
N LEU A 321 -40.58 4.63 10.83
CA LEU A 321 -40.12 3.33 11.30
C LEU A 321 -40.12 3.20 12.83
N THR A 322 -40.49 4.26 13.58
CA THR A 322 -40.39 4.30 15.05
C THR A 322 -41.13 3.16 15.73
N ALA A 323 -42.37 2.88 15.35
CA ALA A 323 -43.17 1.83 15.98
C ALA A 323 -42.52 0.44 15.81
N ARG A 324 -42.01 0.15 14.60
CA ARG A 324 -41.33 -1.12 14.30
C ARG A 324 -40.00 -1.23 15.06
N PHE A 325 -39.25 -0.14 15.16
CA PHE A 325 -38.01 -0.09 15.93
C PHE A 325 -38.25 -0.37 17.41
N VAL A 326 -39.25 0.27 18.02
CA VAL A 326 -39.56 0.09 19.45
C VAL A 326 -39.95 -1.37 19.73
N ALA A 327 -40.71 -2.00 18.84
CA ALA A 327 -41.03 -3.42 18.94
C ALA A 327 -39.77 -4.31 18.89
N LEU A 328 -38.85 -4.05 17.95
CA LEU A 328 -37.58 -4.77 17.86
C LEU A 328 -36.69 -4.56 19.09
N GLU A 329 -36.62 -3.33 19.60
CA GLU A 329 -35.83 -3.02 20.79
C GLU A 329 -36.33 -3.81 21.99
N GLN A 330 -37.65 -3.88 22.19
CA GLN A 330 -38.24 -4.70 23.25
C GLN A 330 -37.89 -6.19 23.11
N LEU A 331 -37.97 -6.74 21.89
CA LEU A 331 -37.62 -8.13 21.60
C LEU A 331 -36.12 -8.41 21.76
N SER A 332 -35.27 -7.40 21.58
CA SER A 332 -33.80 -7.54 21.69
C SER A 332 -33.28 -7.63 23.13
N ARG A 333 -34.10 -7.33 24.14
CA ARG A 333 -33.68 -7.28 25.54
C ARG A 333 -33.42 -8.68 26.10
N ARG A 334 -32.42 -8.80 26.98
CA ARG A 334 -32.26 -9.98 27.83
C ARG A 334 -33.24 -9.94 28.99
N ALA A 335 -33.53 -11.11 29.57
CA ALA A 335 -34.37 -11.21 30.77
C ALA A 335 -33.77 -10.35 31.91
N GLY A 336 -34.60 -9.46 32.48
CA GLY A 336 -34.19 -8.56 33.56
C GLY A 336 -33.43 -7.30 33.10
N GLU A 337 -33.20 -7.10 31.80
CA GLU A 337 -32.54 -5.91 31.28
C GLU A 337 -33.51 -4.71 31.27
N ALA A 338 -33.11 -3.61 31.92
CA ALA A 338 -33.93 -2.40 31.97
C ALA A 338 -34.11 -1.79 30.56
N GLY A 339 -35.33 -1.34 30.27
CA GLY A 339 -35.62 -0.64 29.03
C GLY A 339 -35.07 0.79 29.02
N GLY A 340 -34.60 1.24 27.87
CA GLY A 340 -34.17 2.63 27.69
C GLY A 340 -33.65 2.90 26.29
N LEU A 341 -34.28 3.86 25.61
CA LEU A 341 -33.78 4.37 24.32
C LEU A 341 -32.68 5.41 24.58
N PRO A 342 -31.62 5.46 23.76
CA PRO A 342 -30.60 6.49 23.87
C PRO A 342 -31.23 7.89 23.83
N LYS A 343 -30.83 8.77 24.74
CA LYS A 343 -31.31 10.17 24.71
C LYS A 343 -30.61 10.92 23.58
N PRO A 344 -31.33 11.70 22.74
CA PRO A 344 -30.77 12.32 21.53
C PRO A 344 -29.69 13.40 21.75
N ASP A 345 -29.42 13.83 22.99
CA ASP A 345 -28.54 14.98 23.28
C ASP A 345 -27.44 14.76 24.33
N SER A 346 -27.20 13.54 24.80
CA SER A 346 -26.12 13.36 25.79
C SER A 346 -24.78 13.25 25.07
N ASN A 347 -24.04 14.36 24.98
CA ASN A 347 -22.58 14.45 24.79
C ASN A 347 -21.89 13.08 24.59
N GLU A 348 -22.13 12.40 23.46
CA GLU A 348 -21.83 10.96 23.42
C GLU A 348 -20.32 10.75 23.39
N ALA A 349 -19.60 11.73 22.83
CA ALA A 349 -18.16 11.85 22.92
C ALA A 349 -17.68 12.05 24.37
N GLU A 350 -18.32 12.90 25.16
CA GLU A 350 -17.96 13.08 26.58
C GLU A 350 -18.38 11.88 27.42
N ALA A 351 -19.53 11.26 27.16
CA ALA A 351 -19.96 10.03 27.82
C ALA A 351 -19.02 8.86 27.48
N ARG A 352 -18.53 8.77 26.23
CA ARG A 352 -17.49 7.81 25.83
C ARG A 352 -16.14 8.13 26.46
N LYS A 353 -15.80 9.42 26.58
CA LYS A 353 -14.57 9.87 27.27
C LYS A 353 -14.64 9.52 28.76
N ALA A 354 -15.74 9.86 29.43
CA ALA A 354 -16.04 9.54 30.82
C ALA A 354 -16.04 8.02 31.05
N ARG A 355 -16.74 7.23 30.22
CA ARG A 355 -16.67 5.75 30.32
C ARG A 355 -15.26 5.21 30.13
N ALA A 356 -14.49 5.78 29.20
CA ALA A 356 -13.10 5.36 28.99
C ALA A 356 -12.19 5.75 30.15
N GLU A 357 -12.41 6.92 30.76
CA GLU A 357 -11.75 7.35 32.00
C GLU A 357 -12.16 6.45 33.17
N ASP A 358 -13.44 6.13 33.32
CA ASP A 358 -13.95 5.21 34.33
C ASP A 358 -13.36 3.81 34.17
N GLN A 359 -13.31 3.29 32.94
CA GLN A 359 -12.67 1.99 32.64
C GLN A 359 -11.18 2.01 32.95
N LEU A 360 -10.47 3.12 32.64
CA LEU A 360 -9.08 3.29 32.99
C LEU A 360 -8.88 3.29 34.51
N GLN A 361 -9.70 4.05 35.25
CA GLN A 361 -9.66 4.10 36.70
C GLN A 361 -10.02 2.75 37.34
N GLN A 362 -11.00 2.04 36.79
CA GLN A 362 -11.39 0.71 37.25
C GLN A 362 -10.28 -0.31 37.00
N ALA A 363 -9.62 -0.27 35.85
CA ALA A 363 -8.49 -1.14 35.55
C ALA A 363 -7.34 -0.91 36.54
N LEU A 364 -6.97 0.36 36.79
CA LEU A 364 -5.96 0.73 37.79
C LEU A 364 -6.33 0.26 39.21
N LYS A 365 -7.59 0.39 39.62
CA LYS A 365 -8.07 -0.04 40.94
C LYS A 365 -8.14 -1.56 41.09
N SER A 366 -8.50 -2.27 40.02
CA SER A 366 -8.71 -3.73 40.05
C SER A 366 -7.40 -4.53 40.08
N GLY A 367 -6.27 -3.91 39.73
CA GLY A 367 -4.99 -4.59 39.59
C GLY A 367 -4.93 -5.61 38.44
N ARG A 368 -5.95 -5.65 37.56
CA ARG A 368 -6.06 -6.58 36.43
C ARG A 368 -6.41 -5.84 35.15
N PRO A 369 -5.45 -5.12 34.55
CA PRO A 369 -5.70 -4.38 33.32
C PRO A 369 -5.92 -5.33 32.14
N ASP A 370 -6.88 -4.98 31.29
CA ASP A 370 -7.09 -5.64 29.99
C ASP A 370 -6.28 -4.93 28.89
N ASP A 371 -5.91 -5.68 27.86
CA ASP A 371 -5.06 -5.29 26.74
C ASP A 371 -5.64 -4.11 25.97
N GLU A 372 -6.97 -4.08 25.86
CA GLU A 372 -7.69 -3.01 25.20
C GLU A 372 -7.52 -1.67 25.95
N VAL A 373 -7.51 -1.70 27.28
CA VAL A 373 -7.37 -0.49 28.10
C VAL A 373 -5.95 0.07 27.99
N ILE A 374 -4.93 -0.80 28.01
CA ILE A 374 -3.52 -0.43 27.80
C ILE A 374 -3.33 0.18 26.41
N SER A 375 -3.82 -0.52 25.37
CA SER A 375 -3.72 -0.08 23.98
C SER A 375 -4.44 1.26 23.75
N ARG A 376 -5.60 1.46 24.39
CA ARG A 376 -6.36 2.71 24.29
C ARG A 376 -5.65 3.87 24.99
N ALA A 377 -5.06 3.66 26.16
CA ALA A 377 -4.29 4.68 26.86
C ALA A 377 -3.09 5.15 26.02
N GLY A 378 -2.27 4.20 25.51
CA GLY A 378 -1.14 4.53 24.65
C GLY A 378 -1.56 5.15 23.30
N GLY A 379 -2.66 4.68 22.70
CA GLY A 379 -3.20 5.26 21.46
C GLY A 379 -3.71 6.70 21.62
N ARG A 380 -4.13 7.09 22.83
CA ARG A 380 -4.47 8.48 23.19
C ARG A 380 -3.26 9.32 23.61
N LYS A 381 -2.05 8.77 23.52
CA LYS A 381 -0.79 9.37 23.98
C LYS A 381 -0.73 9.63 25.49
N ASP A 382 -1.56 8.94 26.28
CA ASP A 382 -1.41 8.93 27.73
C ASP A 382 -0.44 7.81 28.13
N PHE A 383 0.84 8.01 27.79
CA PHE A 383 1.90 7.02 27.98
C PHE A 383 2.15 6.75 29.47
N ALA A 384 1.93 7.73 30.34
CA ALA A 384 2.06 7.57 31.78
C ALA A 384 0.99 6.62 32.34
N ALA A 385 -0.28 6.77 31.93
CA ALA A 385 -1.33 5.83 32.32
C ALA A 385 -1.09 4.44 31.73
N ALA A 386 -0.65 4.35 30.46
CA ALA A 386 -0.30 3.08 29.84
C ALA A 386 0.78 2.33 30.63
N ARG A 387 1.88 3.01 31.02
CA ARG A 387 2.96 2.41 31.82
C ARG A 387 2.47 1.89 33.18
N LYS A 388 1.66 2.68 33.89
CA LYS A 388 1.05 2.24 35.17
C LYS A 388 0.22 0.97 35.03
N LEU A 389 -0.53 0.83 33.93
CA LEU A 389 -1.28 -0.39 33.65
C LEU A 389 -0.33 -1.55 33.29
N ILE A 390 0.71 -1.30 32.48
CA ILE A 390 1.69 -2.33 32.09
C ILE A 390 2.44 -2.86 33.32
N ASP A 391 2.73 -2.02 34.31
CA ASP A 391 3.40 -2.44 35.55
C ASP A 391 2.58 -3.45 36.37
N LEU A 392 1.25 -3.46 36.20
CA LEU A 392 0.34 -4.42 36.84
C LEU A 392 0.28 -5.77 36.10
N LEU A 393 0.82 -5.87 34.89
CA LEU A 393 0.91 -7.14 34.18
C LEU A 393 1.99 -8.04 34.80
N PRO A 394 1.79 -9.37 34.79
CA PRO A 394 2.85 -10.31 35.16
C PRO A 394 4.04 -10.17 34.21
N GLU A 395 5.25 -10.41 34.73
CA GLU A 395 6.46 -10.47 33.92
C GLU A 395 6.33 -11.52 32.80
N GLY A 396 6.85 -11.21 31.62
CA GLY A 396 6.79 -12.10 30.46
C GLY A 396 6.66 -11.35 29.14
N GLU A 397 6.55 -12.11 28.05
CA GLU A 397 6.53 -11.58 26.67
C GLU A 397 5.45 -10.51 26.44
N LYS A 398 4.30 -10.68 27.08
CA LYS A 398 3.16 -9.75 26.98
C LYS A 398 3.50 -8.37 27.55
N LYS A 399 4.04 -8.33 28.78
CA LYS A 399 4.48 -7.08 29.43
C LYS A 399 5.58 -6.42 28.61
N SER A 400 6.62 -7.17 28.26
CA SER A 400 7.72 -6.68 27.40
C SER A 400 7.22 -6.17 26.05
N GLY A 401 6.23 -6.83 25.45
CA GLY A 401 5.60 -6.41 24.21
C GLY A 401 4.89 -5.05 24.31
N PHE A 402 4.16 -4.81 25.40
CA PHE A 402 3.53 -3.50 25.64
C PHE A 402 4.53 -2.41 26.00
N VAL A 403 5.57 -2.71 26.80
CA VAL A 403 6.66 -1.76 27.09
C VAL A 403 7.32 -1.31 25.79
N GLU A 404 7.68 -2.26 24.93
CA GLU A 404 8.28 -1.98 23.63
C GLU A 404 7.37 -1.09 22.77
N TRP A 405 6.08 -1.45 22.65
CA TRP A 405 5.10 -0.68 21.87
C TRP A 405 4.94 0.76 22.39
N VAL A 406 4.78 0.95 23.71
CA VAL A 406 4.68 2.28 24.32
C VAL A 406 5.96 3.10 24.07
N ASN A 407 7.14 2.49 24.24
CA ASN A 407 8.41 3.16 23.99
C ASN A 407 8.54 3.66 22.53
N VAL A 408 8.10 2.85 21.55
CA VAL A 408 8.10 3.25 20.13
C VAL A 408 7.13 4.41 19.84
N GLU A 409 5.89 4.32 20.34
CA GLU A 409 4.88 5.35 20.08
C GLU A 409 5.19 6.67 20.81
N GLU A 410 5.71 6.59 22.04
CA GLU A 410 6.15 7.76 22.78
C GLU A 410 7.38 8.41 22.14
N ALA A 411 8.41 7.64 21.76
CA ALA A 411 9.56 8.17 21.05
C ALA A 411 9.16 8.86 19.73
N SER A 412 8.22 8.26 18.99
CA SER A 412 7.68 8.86 17.75
C SER A 412 6.93 10.16 18.04
N SER A 413 6.15 10.22 19.13
CA SER A 413 5.44 11.43 19.55
C SER A 413 6.40 12.54 20.00
N LEU A 414 7.44 12.21 20.75
CA LEU A 414 8.49 13.15 21.17
C LEU A 414 9.23 13.72 19.95
N LEU A 415 9.59 12.88 18.96
CA LEU A 415 10.18 13.35 17.71
C LEU A 415 9.27 14.28 16.92
N ALA A 416 7.96 14.00 16.87
CA ALA A 416 7.00 14.88 16.24
C ALA A 416 6.90 16.22 16.97
N GLY A 417 6.98 16.22 18.31
CA GLY A 417 7.01 17.40 19.17
C GLY A 417 8.36 18.16 19.20
N GLY A 418 9.42 17.60 18.60
CA GLY A 418 10.75 18.21 18.56
C GLY A 418 11.69 17.84 19.72
N ASP A 419 11.23 17.03 20.66
CA ASP A 419 12.07 16.49 21.75
C ASP A 419 12.87 15.28 21.26
N GLN A 420 14.01 15.57 20.62
CA GLN A 420 14.91 14.54 20.12
C GLN A 420 15.60 13.78 21.26
N ALA A 421 16.01 14.49 22.33
CA ALA A 421 16.76 13.87 23.43
C ALA A 421 15.89 12.86 24.20
N GLY A 422 14.63 13.19 24.46
CA GLY A 422 13.67 12.27 25.06
C GLY A 422 13.42 11.04 24.18
N ALA A 423 13.29 11.24 22.87
CA ALA A 423 13.12 10.14 21.92
C ALA A 423 14.36 9.24 21.85
N GLU A 424 15.57 9.80 21.87
CA GLU A 424 16.82 9.02 21.90
C GLU A 424 16.92 8.17 23.17
N LYS A 425 16.51 8.72 24.31
CA LYS A 425 16.50 7.97 25.58
C LYS A 425 15.58 6.75 25.49
N LEU A 426 14.35 6.92 25.00
CA LEU A 426 13.42 5.80 24.80
C LEU A 426 13.92 4.82 23.73
N ALA A 427 14.55 5.34 22.67
CA ALA A 427 15.13 4.51 21.64
C ALA A 427 16.18 3.55 22.22
N GLN A 428 16.94 3.94 23.25
CA GLN A 428 17.93 3.09 23.94
C GLN A 428 17.30 1.91 24.71
N GLU A 429 16.00 1.91 24.95
CA GLU A 429 15.31 0.83 25.67
C GLU A 429 14.72 -0.24 24.72
N LEU A 430 14.69 0.02 23.40
CA LEU A 430 14.05 -0.85 22.41
C LEU A 430 14.84 -2.13 22.12
N ASN A 431 14.19 -3.29 22.21
CA ASN A 431 14.86 -4.59 22.05
C ASN A 431 14.38 -5.40 20.84
N LYS A 432 13.42 -4.91 20.06
CA LYS A 432 13.01 -5.55 18.80
C LYS A 432 13.67 -4.88 17.59
N PRO A 433 14.23 -5.64 16.64
CA PRO A 433 14.89 -5.08 15.46
C PRO A 433 14.07 -4.05 14.68
N GLU A 434 12.76 -4.29 14.53
CA GLU A 434 11.82 -3.46 13.79
C GLU A 434 11.54 -2.14 14.51
N SER A 435 11.43 -2.18 15.84
CA SER A 435 11.29 -1.00 16.69
C SER A 435 12.54 -0.13 16.63
N ILE A 436 13.73 -0.75 16.74
CA ILE A 436 15.02 -0.07 16.65
C ILE A 436 15.12 0.63 15.30
N LEU A 437 14.88 -0.08 14.19
CA LEU A 437 14.90 0.50 12.85
C LEU A 437 13.93 1.70 12.75
N ARG A 438 12.67 1.53 13.16
CA ARG A 438 11.63 2.57 13.04
C ARG A 438 12.03 3.87 13.73
N VAL A 439 12.50 3.79 14.97
CA VAL A 439 12.83 4.99 15.76
C VAL A 439 14.18 5.59 15.34
N TYR A 440 15.23 4.78 15.12
CA TYR A 440 16.54 5.29 14.74
C TYR A 440 16.56 5.88 13.32
N ALA A 441 15.83 5.31 12.36
CA ALA A 441 15.72 5.91 11.02
C ALA A 441 15.06 7.30 11.08
N ALA A 442 14.03 7.47 11.92
CA ALA A 442 13.39 8.77 12.13
C ALA A 442 14.33 9.78 12.81
N LEU A 443 15.10 9.35 13.81
CA LEU A 443 16.13 10.16 14.46
C LEU A 443 17.22 10.62 13.47
N MET A 444 17.74 9.70 12.65
CA MET A 444 18.71 10.01 11.60
C MET A 444 18.13 11.03 10.60
N GLY A 445 16.86 10.87 10.21
CA GLY A 445 16.16 11.84 9.35
C GLY A 445 16.08 13.24 9.97
N ARG A 446 15.87 13.35 11.30
CA ARG A 446 15.90 14.64 12.02
C ARG A 446 17.29 15.26 12.04
N CYS A 447 18.34 14.47 12.28
CA CYS A 447 19.71 14.98 12.23
C CYS A 447 20.12 15.41 10.82
N ALA A 448 19.70 14.68 9.79
CA ALA A 448 19.88 15.07 8.40
C ALA A 448 19.20 16.40 8.05
N GLN A 449 17.97 16.64 8.54
CA GLN A 449 17.27 17.93 8.37
C GLN A 449 18.05 19.10 8.99
N ARG A 450 18.78 18.85 10.07
CA ARG A 450 19.68 19.82 10.73
C ARG A 450 21.08 19.89 10.12
N LYS A 451 21.35 19.09 9.08
CA LYS A 451 22.67 18.93 8.44
C LYS A 451 23.77 18.48 9.42
N ASP A 452 23.39 17.73 10.45
CA ASP A 452 24.32 17.19 11.44
C ASP A 452 24.76 15.77 11.05
N ALA A 453 25.83 15.69 10.26
CA ALA A 453 26.36 14.42 9.77
C ALA A 453 26.97 13.56 10.88
N GLN A 454 27.51 14.18 11.94
CA GLN A 454 28.06 13.47 13.08
C GLN A 454 26.95 12.77 13.86
N CYS A 455 25.86 13.48 14.16
CA CYS A 455 24.68 12.88 14.78
C CYS A 455 24.14 11.69 13.98
N VAL A 456 24.00 11.83 12.64
CA VAL A 456 23.55 10.73 11.78
C VAL A 456 24.45 9.51 11.96
N THR A 457 25.77 9.70 11.95
CA THR A 457 26.76 8.63 12.06
C THR A 457 26.73 7.95 13.43
N GLU A 458 26.61 8.72 14.50
CA GLU A 458 26.52 8.21 15.86
C GLU A 458 25.26 7.38 16.10
N LEU A 459 24.10 7.88 15.65
CA LEU A 459 22.82 7.18 15.76
C LEU A 459 22.81 5.87 14.95
N ALA A 460 23.31 5.95 13.73
CA ALA A 460 23.48 4.83 12.82
C ALA A 460 24.34 3.71 13.42
N ASN A 461 25.53 4.05 13.93
CA ASN A 461 26.43 3.10 14.57
C ASN A 461 25.84 2.53 15.86
N ARG A 462 25.13 3.34 16.65
CA ARG A 462 24.44 2.87 17.87
C ARG A 462 23.35 1.87 17.53
N ALA A 463 22.53 2.15 16.51
CA ALA A 463 21.49 1.22 16.05
C ALA A 463 22.09 -0.08 15.51
N ALA A 464 23.09 0.01 14.62
CA ALA A 464 23.76 -1.16 14.04
C ALA A 464 24.42 -2.03 15.13
N GLY A 465 25.10 -1.42 16.09
CA GLY A 465 25.72 -2.13 17.21
C GLY A 465 24.70 -2.87 18.10
N ARG A 466 23.48 -2.37 18.21
CA ARG A 466 22.39 -3.07 18.91
C ARG A 466 21.80 -4.19 18.08
N LEU A 467 21.51 -3.94 16.81
CA LEU A 467 20.99 -4.96 15.90
C LEU A 467 21.96 -6.14 15.77
N ARG A 468 23.28 -5.90 15.78
CA ARG A 468 24.30 -6.96 15.80
C ARG A 468 24.21 -7.85 17.03
N ARG A 469 23.85 -7.32 18.20
CA ARG A 469 23.65 -8.13 19.42
C ARG A 469 22.38 -8.98 19.35
N LEU A 470 21.49 -8.65 18.40
CA LEU A 470 20.27 -9.40 18.10
C LEU A 470 20.45 -10.25 16.82
N ALA A 471 21.67 -10.43 16.32
CA ALA A 471 21.94 -11.04 15.02
C ALA A 471 21.37 -12.46 14.86
N ASP A 472 21.18 -13.20 15.96
CA ASP A 472 20.57 -14.54 15.94
C ASP A 472 19.04 -14.51 15.68
N THR A 473 18.43 -13.31 15.67
CA THR A 473 17.05 -13.12 15.24
C THR A 473 16.99 -12.89 13.75
N SER A 474 16.07 -13.55 13.04
CA SER A 474 15.98 -13.41 11.59
C SER A 474 15.70 -11.97 11.13
N SER A 475 15.01 -11.18 11.94
CA SER A 475 14.67 -9.81 11.58
C SER A 475 15.80 -8.80 11.78
N ALA A 476 16.91 -9.18 12.43
CA ALA A 476 18.07 -8.29 12.58
C ALA A 476 18.72 -7.94 11.23
N ALA A 477 18.85 -8.91 10.33
CA ALA A 477 19.39 -8.69 8.99
C ALA A 477 18.48 -7.75 8.17
N ALA A 478 17.16 -7.95 8.21
CA ALA A 478 16.20 -7.07 7.59
C ALA A 478 16.24 -5.64 8.18
N ALA A 479 16.36 -5.51 9.50
CA ALA A 479 16.47 -4.22 10.17
C ALA A 479 17.78 -3.47 9.81
N LEU A 480 18.91 -4.18 9.74
CA LEU A 480 20.19 -3.62 9.31
C LEU A 480 20.13 -3.14 7.86
N ALA A 481 19.49 -3.91 6.96
CA ALA A 481 19.28 -3.48 5.58
C ALA A 481 18.36 -2.25 5.50
N GLY A 482 17.27 -2.21 6.27
CA GLY A 482 16.42 -1.01 6.33
C GLY A 482 17.19 0.22 6.84
N LEU A 483 18.14 0.03 7.76
CA LEU A 483 18.99 1.09 8.27
C LEU A 483 20.00 1.55 7.20
N ALA A 484 20.59 0.62 6.44
CA ALA A 484 21.43 0.92 5.28
C ALA A 484 20.67 1.73 4.22
N GLU A 485 19.43 1.35 3.92
CA GLU A 485 18.55 2.09 3.00
C GLU A 485 18.27 3.52 3.50
N ALA A 486 17.98 3.69 4.78
CA ALA A 486 17.78 5.00 5.40
C ALA A 486 19.05 5.87 5.42
N ALA A 487 20.23 5.24 5.56
CA ALA A 487 21.54 5.90 5.56
C ALA A 487 22.03 6.28 4.16
N ALA A 488 21.64 5.54 3.11
CA ALA A 488 22.11 5.72 1.74
C ALA A 488 21.99 7.15 1.17
N PRO A 489 20.92 7.93 1.42
CA PRO A 489 20.85 9.33 1.00
C PRO A 489 21.72 10.28 1.85
N LEU A 490 22.16 9.85 3.04
CA LEU A 490 22.83 10.68 4.04
C LEU A 490 24.35 10.52 4.03
N ASN A 491 24.83 9.27 3.96
CA ASN A 491 26.25 8.92 3.95
C ASN A 491 26.43 7.54 3.29
N GLU A 492 27.07 7.54 2.11
CA GLU A 492 27.28 6.32 1.32
C GLU A 492 28.16 5.28 2.03
N GLY A 493 29.27 5.70 2.64
CA GLY A 493 30.20 4.78 3.31
C GLY A 493 29.53 4.06 4.47
N LEU A 494 28.87 4.82 5.33
CA LEU A 494 28.11 4.30 6.47
C LEU A 494 26.99 3.33 6.05
N ALA A 495 26.30 3.66 4.96
CA ALA A 495 25.23 2.82 4.43
C ALA A 495 25.76 1.47 3.89
N PHE A 496 26.93 1.46 3.25
CA PHE A 496 27.56 0.21 2.86
C PHE A 496 28.06 -0.60 4.07
N ASP A 497 28.61 0.04 5.09
CA ASP A 497 29.03 -0.66 6.30
C ASP A 497 27.83 -1.39 6.95
N MET A 498 26.66 -0.75 6.96
CA MET A 498 25.41 -1.38 7.41
C MET A 498 24.92 -2.51 6.50
N LEU A 499 25.07 -2.36 5.18
CA LEU A 499 24.73 -3.42 4.24
C LEU A 499 25.62 -4.64 4.43
N ASP A 500 26.92 -4.43 4.64
CA ASP A 500 27.89 -5.50 4.86
C ASP A 500 27.56 -6.27 6.15
N GLU A 501 27.14 -5.56 7.22
CA GLU A 501 26.63 -6.16 8.46
C GLU A 501 25.31 -6.91 8.25
N ALA A 502 24.39 -6.37 7.45
CA ALA A 502 23.13 -7.03 7.11
C ALA A 502 23.38 -8.35 6.36
N VAL A 503 24.30 -8.34 5.39
CA VAL A 503 24.72 -9.53 4.64
C VAL A 503 25.40 -10.54 5.54
N ALA A 504 26.26 -10.10 6.46
CA ALA A 504 26.89 -10.98 7.44
C ALA A 504 25.84 -11.68 8.32
N ALA A 505 24.87 -10.93 8.87
CA ALA A 505 23.77 -11.46 9.67
C ALA A 505 22.85 -12.41 8.87
N ALA A 506 22.54 -12.07 7.61
CA ALA A 506 21.76 -12.95 6.73
C ALA A 506 22.50 -14.26 6.42
N ASN A 507 23.83 -14.22 6.34
CA ASN A 507 24.68 -15.38 6.08
C ASN A 507 24.96 -16.25 7.30
N SER A 508 24.80 -15.73 8.53
CA SER A 508 24.93 -16.48 9.78
C SER A 508 23.64 -17.20 10.15
N ASN A 509 22.49 -16.62 9.83
CA ASN A 509 21.20 -17.24 10.09
C ASN A 509 20.85 -18.22 8.97
N SER A 510 21.02 -19.52 9.25
CA SER A 510 20.59 -20.61 8.36
C SER A 510 19.07 -20.83 8.34
N LEU A 511 18.29 -19.88 8.87
CA LEU A 511 16.86 -20.06 9.09
C LEU A 511 16.15 -20.38 7.79
N ALA A 512 15.28 -21.37 7.87
CA ALA A 512 14.45 -21.90 6.80
C ALA A 512 13.38 -20.90 6.30
N GLU A 513 13.64 -19.59 6.31
CA GLU A 513 12.70 -18.51 5.93
C GLU A 513 12.32 -18.52 4.45
N ALA A 514 13.09 -19.24 3.63
CA ALA A 514 12.70 -19.61 2.28
C ALA A 514 11.36 -20.40 2.23
N GLU A 515 10.92 -21.01 3.34
CA GLU A 515 9.62 -21.73 3.44
C GLU A 515 8.43 -20.89 3.04
N PHE A 516 8.45 -19.61 3.40
CA PHE A 516 7.36 -18.69 3.12
C PHE A 516 7.72 -17.63 2.07
N GLY A 517 8.85 -17.81 1.36
CA GLY A 517 9.34 -16.82 0.39
C GLY A 517 9.70 -15.46 1.02
N ARG A 518 9.91 -15.42 2.34
CA ARG A 518 10.46 -14.25 3.03
C ARG A 518 11.96 -14.22 2.77
N LEU A 519 12.49 -13.05 2.50
CA LEU A 519 13.93 -12.87 2.36
C LEU A 519 14.52 -12.59 3.74
N PRO A 520 15.66 -13.19 4.09
CA PRO A 520 16.38 -12.84 5.32
C PRO A 520 16.86 -11.38 5.30
N ILE A 521 16.94 -10.79 4.11
CA ILE A 521 17.36 -9.42 3.88
C ILE A 521 16.47 -8.78 2.80
N GLU A 522 15.92 -7.60 3.08
CA GLU A 522 15.13 -6.86 2.09
C GLU A 522 16.02 -6.25 1.01
N THR A 523 15.51 -6.17 -0.22
CA THR A 523 16.31 -5.78 -1.40
C THR A 523 16.39 -4.27 -1.62
N GLY A 524 15.63 -3.48 -0.85
CA GLY A 524 15.57 -2.02 -0.96
C GLY A 524 16.94 -1.36 -0.81
N ALA A 525 17.72 -1.79 0.19
CA ALA A 525 19.08 -1.32 0.45
C ALA A 525 20.01 -1.50 -0.76
N PHE A 526 19.98 -2.68 -1.40
CA PHE A 526 20.81 -2.97 -2.58
C PHE A 526 20.46 -2.05 -3.75
N ASN A 527 19.18 -1.84 -4.02
CA ASN A 527 18.75 -0.91 -5.07
C ASN A 527 19.12 0.56 -4.74
N ALA A 528 18.97 0.98 -3.49
CA ALA A 528 19.35 2.33 -3.05
C ALA A 528 20.86 2.58 -3.18
N LEU A 529 21.69 1.61 -2.80
CA LEU A 529 23.14 1.70 -2.85
C LEU A 529 23.72 1.49 -4.25
N ALA A 530 23.08 0.68 -5.09
CA ALA A 530 23.46 0.55 -6.50
C ALA A 530 23.36 1.90 -7.25
N ALA A 531 22.48 2.81 -6.82
CA ALA A 531 22.40 4.17 -7.36
C ALA A 531 23.67 5.01 -7.13
N ARG A 532 24.46 4.64 -6.12
CA ARG A 532 25.68 5.32 -5.70
C ARG A 532 26.92 4.60 -6.21
N ASN A 533 26.96 3.29 -6.03
CA ASN A 533 28.09 2.43 -6.38
C ASN A 533 27.60 1.01 -6.72
N GLU A 534 27.18 0.82 -7.98
CA GLU A 534 26.70 -0.46 -8.51
C GLU A 534 27.70 -1.61 -8.28
N PRO A 535 29.02 -1.48 -8.56
CA PRO A 535 29.96 -2.58 -8.36
C PRO A 535 30.01 -3.10 -6.92
N ARG A 536 30.06 -2.20 -5.93
CA ARG A 536 30.09 -2.60 -4.51
C ARG A 536 28.76 -3.25 -4.09
N ALA A 537 27.63 -2.68 -4.47
CA ALA A 537 26.31 -3.26 -4.17
C ALA A 537 26.13 -4.65 -4.82
N ARG A 538 26.60 -4.81 -6.08
CA ARG A 538 26.62 -6.11 -6.78
C ARG A 538 27.51 -7.12 -6.05
N GLN A 539 28.69 -6.71 -5.60
CA GLN A 539 29.59 -7.57 -4.84
C GLN A 539 28.95 -8.02 -3.53
N SER A 540 28.38 -7.11 -2.73
CA SER A 540 27.67 -7.48 -1.48
C SER A 540 26.47 -8.40 -1.75
N ALA A 541 25.77 -8.23 -2.88
CA ALA A 541 24.70 -9.15 -3.26
C ALA A 541 25.23 -10.56 -3.60
N GLN A 542 26.37 -10.66 -4.29
CA GLN A 542 27.00 -11.94 -4.68
C GLN A 542 27.49 -12.76 -3.47
N THR A 543 27.83 -12.12 -2.36
CA THR A 543 28.30 -12.82 -1.15
C THR A 543 27.17 -13.41 -0.29
N LEU A 544 25.90 -13.19 -0.65
CA LEU A 544 24.77 -13.88 -0.03
C LEU A 544 24.82 -15.39 -0.32
N LYS A 545 24.80 -16.19 0.75
CA LYS A 545 24.84 -17.66 0.69
C LYS A 545 23.51 -18.25 0.25
N GLU A 546 22.40 -17.70 0.73
CA GLU A 546 21.07 -18.17 0.38
C GLU A 546 20.71 -17.72 -1.05
N ARG A 547 20.30 -18.68 -1.87
CA ARG A 547 20.14 -18.51 -3.32
C ARG A 547 19.00 -17.54 -3.66
N THR A 548 17.87 -17.63 -2.96
CA THR A 548 16.70 -16.76 -3.17
C THR A 548 17.04 -15.29 -2.92
N ALA A 549 17.70 -14.99 -1.80
CA ALA A 549 18.16 -13.67 -1.39
C ALA A 549 19.19 -13.11 -2.36
N ARG A 550 20.18 -13.91 -2.76
CA ARG A 550 21.18 -13.51 -3.76
C ARG A 550 20.54 -13.10 -5.07
N ILE A 551 19.65 -13.92 -5.64
CA ILE A 551 19.01 -13.61 -6.92
C ILE A 551 18.15 -12.35 -6.80
N ALA A 552 17.35 -12.24 -5.74
CA ALA A 552 16.50 -11.08 -5.50
C ALA A 552 17.32 -9.78 -5.32
N ALA A 553 18.43 -9.82 -4.58
CA ALA A 553 19.33 -8.70 -4.39
C ALA A 553 20.00 -8.28 -5.71
N LEU A 554 20.49 -9.22 -6.51
CA LEU A 554 21.08 -8.94 -7.84
C LEU A 554 20.05 -8.31 -8.78
N ALA A 555 18.83 -8.83 -8.83
CA ALA A 555 17.75 -8.23 -9.63
C ALA A 555 17.48 -6.78 -9.19
N ALA A 556 17.51 -6.49 -7.89
CA ALA A 556 17.32 -5.15 -7.35
C ALA A 556 18.48 -4.19 -7.70
N VAL A 557 19.74 -4.65 -7.65
CA VAL A 557 20.92 -3.87 -8.10
C VAL A 557 20.76 -3.43 -9.55
N TYR A 558 20.30 -4.33 -10.43
CA TYR A 558 20.16 -4.09 -11.86
C TYR A 558 19.01 -3.15 -12.26
N LYS A 559 18.10 -2.85 -11.33
CA LYS A 559 16.89 -2.08 -11.61
C LYS A 559 17.15 -0.67 -12.13
N LEU A 560 18.13 0.04 -11.56
CA LEU A 560 18.47 1.40 -11.99
C LEU A 560 19.18 1.41 -13.34
N LYS A 561 20.10 0.46 -13.55
CA LYS A 561 20.78 0.27 -14.84
C LYS A 561 19.78 -0.01 -15.95
N ALA A 562 18.81 -0.90 -15.72
CA ALA A 562 17.73 -1.18 -16.67
C ALA A 562 16.95 0.09 -17.06
N LYS A 563 16.58 0.92 -16.08
CA LYS A 563 15.90 2.22 -16.33
C LYS A 563 16.78 3.21 -17.10
N ALA A 564 18.08 3.27 -16.80
CA ALA A 564 19.00 4.20 -17.45
C ALA A 564 19.24 3.85 -18.92
N LEU A 565 19.32 2.55 -19.24
CA LEU A 565 19.56 2.05 -20.60
C LEU A 565 18.38 2.26 -21.56
N VAL A 566 17.16 2.40 -21.03
CA VAL A 566 15.94 2.56 -21.84
C VAL A 566 15.57 4.03 -22.04
N LYS A 567 16.02 4.93 -21.15
CA LYS A 567 15.79 6.37 -21.34
C LYS A 567 16.59 6.87 -22.55
N PRO A 568 15.94 7.54 -23.53
CA PRO A 568 16.69 8.21 -24.59
C PRO A 568 17.68 9.18 -23.94
N ALA A 569 18.93 9.19 -24.41
CA ALA A 569 19.88 10.22 -24.01
C ALA A 569 19.20 11.55 -24.31
N ALA A 570 18.88 12.33 -23.26
CA ALA A 570 18.36 13.67 -23.47
C ALA A 570 19.40 14.39 -24.33
N ILE A 571 19.03 14.72 -25.56
CA ILE A 571 19.84 15.55 -26.44
C ILE A 571 20.01 16.85 -25.68
N ALA A 572 21.21 17.10 -25.18
CA ALA A 572 21.59 18.36 -24.59
C ALA A 572 21.58 19.39 -25.73
N VAL A 573 20.40 19.96 -26.01
CA VAL A 573 20.28 21.11 -26.90
C VAL A 573 20.96 22.27 -26.18
N ASN A 574 22.15 22.61 -26.69
CA ASN A 574 23.00 23.72 -26.31
C ASN A 574 22.28 24.86 -25.57
N ARG A 575 22.50 24.95 -24.25
CA ARG A 575 22.59 26.22 -23.54
C ARG A 575 23.94 26.85 -23.89
N ASP A 576 24.08 27.28 -25.13
CA ASP A 576 25.21 28.10 -25.56
C ASP A 576 24.69 29.16 -26.55
N ARG A 577 23.86 30.05 -26.01
CA ARG A 577 23.50 31.34 -26.60
C ARG A 577 23.63 32.41 -25.53
N SER A 578 24.88 32.69 -25.15
CA SER A 578 25.23 33.95 -24.49
C SER A 578 26.66 34.33 -24.83
N VAL A 579 26.90 34.65 -26.09
CA VAL A 579 28.06 35.45 -26.53
C VAL A 579 27.55 36.48 -27.54
N ASN A 580 27.97 37.73 -27.33
CA ASN A 580 27.80 38.93 -28.15
C ASN A 580 26.52 39.77 -27.92
N ARG A 581 26.55 40.56 -26.84
CA ARG A 581 26.24 41.99 -26.94
C ARG A 581 27.35 42.79 -26.27
N GLU A 582 28.13 43.48 -27.09
CA GLU A 582 28.83 44.74 -26.80
C GLU A 582 28.97 45.51 -28.12
N PRO A 583 29.18 46.84 -28.09
CA PRO A 583 29.19 47.75 -26.93
C PRO A 583 27.88 48.53 -26.75
#